data_AF-A0A9P6DFT8-F1
#
_entry.id   AF-A0A9P6DFT8-F1
#
_cell.length_a   1.000
_cell.length_b   1.000
_cell.length_c   1.000
_cell.angle_alpha   90.00
_cell.angle_beta   90.00
_cell.angle_gamma   90.00
#
_symmetry.space_group_name_H-M   'P 1'
#
loop_
_entity.id
_entity.type
_entity.pdbx_description
1 polymer ?
#
loop_
_entity_poly.entity_id
_entity_poly.type
_entity_poly.pdbx_seq_one_letter_code
_entity_poly.pdbx_strand_id
1 'polypeptide(L)'
;MSTHTSQCDISGTASTAHVEPSGLKKIPPYWYPYTTMAKGRWLGRELLEVVSTEFRDRSMEYYRYALESGVTTVNGQVAKPETIIRDGDRIENVVHRHEPPVTSTPVKILHHDVEGEFIVVDKPGSIPVHASGRFYRNTLIEILENEFKFKKAYPVNRLDRLTSGLMILPLSVERARSVSSEFMAGTVKKEYVARCKGEFPDEEIVCEQPLLTVDRQMGLNIVHPEGKVCERARPAKTIFNRIRYDVNTDSSVVRCRPLTGRSHQIRVHLQYLGFPIANDPVYSETKIWGPKLGKGGIDIVPSEERAAPSPPAHLQAKLEMEANPEIISTKERGHEDSKGPSPKLLPRETGHDIGMGSPVPLSSEAVQVITNLRNMKDEDEDWSRWRDVVFRAKGALSPKGLIIKPPPPQNRRRRGGAELTRNRGDIMISQLDSEAAAVEPPLAVATDNSFQTITPDTSSVLPPPPSSTQLTDDEALAIASMEPLTDPSELIKSDNLYCPECYLPLHPDPKPEKLYIFLHARKYTTSLGSFETEMPDWASEGWTWDQS
;
A
#
# COMPACT_ATOMS: atom_id res chain seq x y z
N MET A 1 61.41 -16.92 34.40
CA MET A 1 61.43 -16.19 33.11
C MET A 1 61.28 -17.22 32.00
N SER A 2 60.52 -16.85 30.96
CA SER A 2 60.47 -17.49 29.64
C SER A 2 59.55 -18.69 29.44
N THR A 3 58.33 -18.36 29.00
CA THR A 3 57.67 -18.81 27.75
C THR A 3 57.84 -20.25 27.28
N HIS A 4 56.71 -20.95 27.18
CA HIS A 4 56.49 -21.96 26.13
C HIS A 4 55.16 -21.70 25.42
N THR A 5 55.30 -21.40 24.14
CA THR A 5 54.30 -21.27 23.09
C THR A 5 53.75 -22.65 22.74
N SER A 6 52.43 -22.79 22.62
CA SER A 6 51.80 -23.96 21.97
C SER A 6 50.90 -23.49 20.84
N GLN A 7 51.30 -23.88 19.63
CA GLN A 7 50.48 -23.95 18.42
C GLN A 7 49.26 -24.86 18.67
N CYS A 8 48.08 -24.47 18.20
CA CYS A 8 46.97 -25.38 17.99
C CYS A 8 46.30 -25.09 16.65
N ASP A 9 46.18 -26.17 15.89
CA ASP A 9 45.73 -26.24 14.51
C ASP A 9 44.27 -25.81 14.32
N ILE A 10 44.05 -25.17 13.18
CA ILE A 10 42.78 -24.67 12.71
C ILE A 10 42.01 -25.83 12.06
N SER A 11 40.98 -26.32 12.74
CA SER A 11 39.88 -27.08 12.11
C SER A 11 38.57 -26.70 12.80
N GLY A 12 37.97 -25.60 12.32
CA GLY A 12 36.62 -25.17 12.72
C GLY A 12 35.68 -25.37 11.55
N THR A 13 34.87 -26.41 11.63
CA THR A 13 33.74 -26.67 10.73
C THR A 13 32.78 -25.48 10.74
N ALA A 14 32.48 -24.96 9.54
CA ALA A 14 31.47 -23.92 9.36
C ALA A 14 30.10 -24.50 9.72
N SER A 15 29.60 -24.12 10.90
CA SER A 15 28.21 -24.36 11.29
C SER A 15 27.34 -23.40 10.49
N THR A 16 26.58 -23.95 9.55
CA THR A 16 25.50 -23.29 8.84
C THR A 16 24.42 -22.91 9.85
N ALA A 17 24.42 -21.65 10.28
CA ALA A 17 23.34 -21.09 11.07
C ALA A 17 22.08 -21.02 10.20
N HIS A 18 21.22 -22.02 10.36
CA HIS A 18 19.83 -21.95 9.92
C HIS A 18 19.18 -20.78 10.66
N VAL A 19 18.91 -19.68 9.96
CA VAL A 19 17.99 -18.65 10.46
C VAL A 19 16.59 -19.25 10.30
N GLU A 20 16.09 -19.89 11.36
CA GLU A 20 14.67 -20.23 11.43
C GLU A 20 13.85 -18.94 11.19
N PRO A 21 12.69 -19.03 10.50
CA PRO A 21 11.83 -17.87 10.36
C PRO A 21 11.37 -17.44 11.75
N SER A 22 12.00 -16.37 12.23
CA SER A 22 11.56 -15.54 13.33
C SER A 22 10.02 -15.46 13.30
N GLY A 23 9.34 -15.78 14.40
CA GLY A 23 7.88 -15.93 14.47
C GLY A 23 7.05 -14.74 13.99
N LEU A 24 5.74 -14.76 14.17
CA LEU A 24 4.89 -13.66 13.72
C LEU A 24 4.85 -12.51 14.73
N LYS A 25 5.09 -11.28 14.26
CA LYS A 25 4.78 -10.07 15.01
C LYS A 25 3.29 -9.77 14.89
N LYS A 26 2.59 -9.83 16.03
CA LYS A 26 1.16 -9.56 16.15
C LYS A 26 0.93 -8.29 16.96
N ILE A 27 -0.08 -7.53 16.57
CA ILE A 27 -0.51 -6.34 17.28
C ILE A 27 -1.88 -6.62 17.88
N PRO A 28 -2.08 -6.42 19.20
CA PRO A 28 -3.39 -6.56 19.80
C PRO A 28 -4.41 -5.65 19.09
N PRO A 29 -5.64 -6.13 18.85
CA PRO A 29 -6.70 -5.30 18.28
C PRO A 29 -6.88 -4.00 19.06
N TYR A 30 -7.21 -2.92 18.35
CA TYR A 30 -7.34 -1.60 18.96
C TYR A 30 -8.33 -0.73 18.21
N TRP A 31 -8.98 0.18 18.93
CA TRP A 31 -9.89 1.14 18.33
C TRP A 31 -9.12 2.32 17.74
N TYR A 32 -9.48 2.71 16.52
CA TYR A 32 -8.83 3.80 15.81
C TYR A 32 -9.86 4.76 15.18
N PRO A 33 -9.80 6.06 15.51
CA PRO A 33 -10.67 7.06 14.90
C PRO A 33 -10.11 7.52 13.55
N TYR A 34 -10.89 7.34 12.49
CA TYR A 34 -10.69 8.03 11.22
C TYR A 34 -11.45 9.34 11.21
N THR A 35 -10.83 10.39 10.69
CA THR A 35 -11.49 11.67 10.45
C THR A 35 -11.22 12.10 9.01
N THR A 36 -12.26 12.53 8.32
CA THR A 36 -12.13 13.11 6.99
C THR A 36 -13.17 14.19 6.76
N MET A 37 -12.87 15.12 5.84
CA MET A 37 -13.85 16.08 5.35
C MET A 37 -14.59 15.48 4.17
N ALA A 38 -15.85 15.86 4.00
CA ALA A 38 -16.63 15.51 2.82
C ALA A 38 -15.89 15.90 1.54
N LYS A 39 -15.80 14.96 0.60
CA LYS A 39 -15.20 15.17 -0.72
C LYS A 39 -16.28 15.55 -1.71
N GLY A 40 -15.94 16.34 -2.73
CA GLY A 40 -16.89 16.80 -3.75
C GLY A 40 -17.72 15.67 -4.40
N ARG A 41 -17.11 14.50 -4.63
CA ARG A 41 -17.78 13.31 -5.21
C ARG A 41 -18.70 12.54 -4.24
N TRP A 42 -18.75 12.93 -2.98
CA TRP A 42 -19.62 12.33 -1.95
C TRP A 42 -20.88 13.17 -1.72
N LEU A 43 -20.89 14.42 -2.19
CA LEU A 43 -21.97 15.36 -1.91
C LEU A 43 -23.29 14.88 -2.51
N GLY A 44 -24.36 14.95 -1.73
CA GLY A 44 -25.70 14.54 -2.15
C GLY A 44 -25.91 13.02 -2.17
N ARG A 45 -24.90 12.22 -1.79
CA ARG A 45 -24.99 10.76 -1.70
C ARG A 45 -25.25 10.33 -0.27
N GLU A 46 -25.86 9.16 -0.11
CA GLU A 46 -26.07 8.54 1.19
C GLU A 46 -24.75 8.08 1.80
N LEU A 47 -24.63 8.18 3.12
CA LEU A 47 -23.43 7.79 3.83
C LEU A 47 -23.14 6.30 3.64
N LEU A 48 -24.15 5.42 3.72
CA LEU A 48 -23.97 3.99 3.48
C LEU A 48 -23.44 3.69 2.07
N GLU A 49 -23.98 4.38 1.06
CA GLU A 49 -23.53 4.27 -0.33
C GLU A 49 -22.06 4.71 -0.46
N VAL A 50 -21.71 5.85 0.14
CA VAL A 50 -20.33 6.37 0.10
C VAL A 50 -19.37 5.43 0.83
N VAL A 51 -19.69 4.97 2.04
CA VAL A 51 -18.78 4.09 2.78
C VAL A 51 -18.57 2.76 2.07
N SER A 52 -19.62 2.17 1.51
CA SER A 52 -19.53 0.89 0.80
C SER A 52 -18.83 1.00 -0.57
N THR A 53 -18.98 2.12 -1.28
CA THR A 53 -18.40 2.30 -2.62
C THR A 53 -16.99 2.89 -2.60
N GLU A 54 -16.61 3.65 -1.58
CA GLU A 54 -15.29 4.29 -1.48
C GLU A 54 -14.33 3.51 -0.60
N PHE A 55 -14.83 2.90 0.48
CA PHE A 55 -14.05 2.13 1.42
C PHE A 55 -14.42 0.65 1.26
N ARG A 56 -13.94 0.03 0.18
CA ARG A 56 -14.33 -1.33 -0.23
C ARG A 56 -13.64 -2.46 0.56
N ASP A 57 -13.24 -2.21 1.81
CA ASP A 57 -12.51 -3.19 2.65
C ASP A 57 -13.45 -4.13 3.42
N ARG A 58 -14.75 -3.82 3.48
CA ARG A 58 -15.75 -4.59 4.24
C ARG A 58 -17.06 -4.69 3.45
N SER A 59 -17.96 -5.59 3.87
CA SER A 59 -19.27 -5.76 3.22
C SER A 59 -20.21 -4.58 3.51
N MET A 60 -21.23 -4.40 2.66
CA MET A 60 -22.25 -3.37 2.87
C MET A 60 -23.01 -3.61 4.19
N GLU A 61 -23.24 -4.87 4.55
CA GLU A 61 -23.92 -5.26 5.77
C GLU A 61 -23.10 -4.89 7.01
N TYR A 62 -21.78 -5.08 6.96
CA TYR A 62 -20.88 -4.60 8.02
C TYR A 62 -20.98 -3.08 8.16
N TYR A 63 -20.93 -2.35 7.04
CA TYR A 63 -21.03 -0.89 7.09
C TYR A 63 -22.37 -0.42 7.63
N ARG A 64 -23.48 -1.06 7.25
CA ARG A 64 -24.80 -0.77 7.81
C ARG A 64 -24.83 -1.01 9.32
N TYR A 65 -24.39 -2.18 9.77
CA TYR A 65 -24.28 -2.52 11.19
C TYR A 65 -23.38 -1.53 11.97
N ALA A 66 -22.26 -1.10 11.39
CA ALA A 66 -21.38 -0.12 12.02
C ALA A 66 -22.03 1.27 12.14
N LEU A 67 -22.75 1.73 11.11
CA LEU A 67 -23.51 2.98 11.15
C LEU A 67 -24.64 2.90 12.20
N GLU A 68 -25.39 1.80 12.22
CA GLU A 68 -26.46 1.55 13.21
C GLU A 68 -25.94 1.42 14.64
N SER A 69 -24.71 0.90 14.81
CA SER A 69 -24.02 0.87 16.11
C SER A 69 -23.55 2.24 16.60
N GLY A 70 -23.60 3.27 15.75
CA GLY A 70 -23.26 4.64 16.09
C GLY A 70 -21.76 4.94 16.17
N VAL A 71 -20.90 4.09 15.59
CA VAL A 71 -19.44 4.34 15.56
C VAL A 71 -19.01 5.38 14.53
N THR A 72 -19.93 5.85 13.69
CA THR A 72 -19.71 6.92 12.72
C THR A 72 -20.53 8.16 13.09
N THR A 73 -19.89 9.31 13.08
CA THR A 73 -20.51 10.61 13.31
C THR A 73 -20.30 11.54 12.14
N VAL A 74 -21.26 12.43 11.91
CA VAL A 74 -21.17 13.57 11.00
C VAL A 74 -21.33 14.82 11.85
N ASN A 75 -20.31 15.68 11.85
CA ASN A 75 -20.25 16.90 12.67
C ASN A 75 -20.50 16.62 14.17
N GLY A 76 -20.01 15.48 14.67
CA GLY A 76 -20.15 15.05 16.07
C GLY A 76 -21.51 14.44 16.42
N GLN A 77 -22.45 14.34 15.49
CA GLN A 77 -23.73 13.65 15.68
C GLN A 77 -23.69 12.25 15.06
N VAL A 78 -24.24 11.25 15.75
CA VAL A 78 -24.31 9.88 15.23
C VAL A 78 -25.06 9.86 13.91
N ALA A 79 -24.41 9.30 12.88
CA ALA A 79 -24.95 9.26 11.53
C ALA A 79 -25.69 7.95 11.26
N LYS A 80 -26.84 8.05 10.60
CA LYS A 80 -27.62 6.91 10.12
C LYS A 80 -27.17 6.49 8.70
N PRO A 81 -27.47 5.25 8.25
CA PRO A 81 -27.20 4.82 6.88
C PRO A 81 -27.68 5.80 5.80
N GLU A 82 -28.86 6.39 5.98
CA GLU A 82 -29.52 7.29 5.02
C GLU A 82 -29.04 8.75 5.13
N THR A 83 -28.02 9.03 5.97
CA THR A 83 -27.51 10.39 6.14
C THR A 83 -26.93 10.91 4.82
N ILE A 84 -27.48 12.00 4.29
CA ILE A 84 -26.97 12.64 3.08
C ILE A 84 -25.77 13.51 3.41
N ILE A 85 -24.64 13.25 2.73
CA ILE A 85 -23.40 14.01 2.92
C ILE A 85 -23.50 15.39 2.26
N ARG A 86 -23.14 16.42 3.01
CA ARG A 86 -23.17 17.84 2.60
C ARG A 86 -21.77 18.43 2.53
N ASP A 87 -21.66 19.55 1.82
CA ASP A 87 -20.39 20.27 1.73
C ASP A 87 -19.97 20.80 3.10
N GLY A 88 -18.69 20.66 3.42
CA GLY A 88 -18.15 21.02 4.72
C GLY A 88 -18.41 20.01 5.85
N ASP A 89 -19.14 18.92 5.61
CA ASP A 89 -19.34 17.88 6.63
C ASP A 89 -18.00 17.27 7.05
N ARG A 90 -17.82 17.12 8.36
CA ARG A 90 -16.72 16.37 8.96
C ARG A 90 -17.23 15.01 9.39
N ILE A 91 -16.70 13.96 8.76
CA ILE A 91 -17.09 12.58 9.02
C ILE A 91 -16.01 11.95 9.90
N GLU A 92 -16.42 11.40 11.05
CA GLU A 92 -15.56 10.59 11.90
C GLU A 92 -16.09 9.16 11.94
N ASN A 93 -15.20 8.17 11.84
CA ASN A 93 -15.55 6.77 11.95
C ASN A 93 -14.55 6.05 12.85
N VAL A 94 -15.03 5.44 13.92
CA VAL A 94 -14.20 4.69 14.87
C VAL A 94 -14.26 3.20 14.49
N VAL A 95 -13.10 2.64 14.13
CA VAL A 95 -13.00 1.26 13.64
C VAL A 95 -12.17 0.44 14.62
N HIS A 96 -12.64 -0.77 14.95
CA HIS A 96 -11.83 -1.75 15.67
C HIS A 96 -10.88 -2.45 14.69
N ARG A 97 -9.60 -2.08 14.73
CA ARG A 97 -8.58 -2.53 13.77
C ARG A 97 -7.99 -3.87 14.18
N HIS A 98 -7.87 -4.74 13.18
CA HIS A 98 -7.16 -6.02 13.27
C HIS A 98 -6.12 -6.00 12.16
N GLU A 99 -4.87 -5.77 12.53
CA GLU A 99 -3.79 -5.78 11.56
C GLU A 99 -3.36 -7.21 11.28
N PRO A 100 -3.14 -7.59 10.01
CA PRO A 100 -2.56 -8.89 9.70
C PRO A 100 -1.20 -9.05 10.38
N PRO A 101 -0.88 -10.25 10.89
CA PRO A 101 0.46 -10.55 11.37
C PRO A 101 1.52 -10.32 10.29
N VAL A 102 2.70 -9.90 10.71
CA VAL A 102 3.87 -9.66 9.85
C VAL A 102 5.05 -10.48 10.35
N THR A 103 6.14 -10.55 9.58
CA THR A 103 7.37 -11.19 10.06
C THR A 103 7.88 -10.45 11.31
N SER A 104 8.44 -11.19 12.27
CA SER A 104 9.16 -10.58 13.41
C SER A 104 10.57 -10.13 13.07
N THR A 105 11.03 -10.34 11.82
CA THR A 105 12.30 -9.78 11.34
C THR A 105 12.33 -8.28 11.58
N PRO A 106 13.30 -7.74 12.34
CA PRO A 106 13.34 -6.33 12.68
C PRO A 106 13.74 -5.48 11.47
N VAL A 107 13.34 -4.21 11.49
CA VAL A 107 13.87 -3.19 10.58
C VAL A 107 15.31 -2.90 11.01
N LYS A 108 16.27 -2.95 10.08
CA LYS A 108 17.66 -2.62 10.37
C LYS A 108 17.97 -1.21 9.89
N ILE A 109 18.60 -0.39 10.73
CA ILE A 109 19.18 0.89 10.33
C ILE A 109 20.59 0.61 9.84
N LEU A 110 20.84 0.80 8.55
CA LEU A 110 22.15 0.58 7.92
C LEU A 110 23.04 1.83 8.04
N HIS A 111 22.41 3.00 8.06
CA HIS A 111 23.11 4.27 8.15
C HIS A 111 22.19 5.33 8.76
N HIS A 112 22.75 6.21 9.58
CA HIS A 112 22.09 7.37 10.13
C HIS A 112 23.05 8.55 10.02
N ASP A 113 22.62 9.58 9.29
CA ASP A 113 23.39 10.81 9.11
C ASP A 113 22.61 11.94 9.76
N VAL A 114 23.06 12.35 10.94
CA VAL A 114 22.44 13.42 11.73
C VAL A 114 22.63 14.78 11.06
N GLU A 115 23.79 15.04 10.45
CA GLU A 115 24.09 16.30 9.76
C GLU A 115 23.37 16.38 8.41
N GLY A 116 23.33 15.25 7.70
CA GLY A 116 22.58 15.06 6.47
C GLY A 116 21.07 15.00 6.67
N GLU A 117 20.60 14.77 7.90
CA GLU A 117 19.19 14.58 8.28
C GLU A 117 18.50 13.45 7.49
N PHE A 118 19.13 12.28 7.41
CA PHE A 118 18.51 11.10 6.77
C PHE A 118 18.97 9.79 7.41
N ILE A 119 18.17 8.74 7.22
CA ILE A 119 18.53 7.35 7.53
C ILE A 119 18.43 6.48 6.29
N VAL A 120 19.18 5.38 6.30
CA VAL A 120 19.06 4.29 5.35
C VAL A 120 18.70 3.04 6.13
N VAL A 121 17.65 2.36 5.68
CA VAL A 121 17.11 1.18 6.36
C VAL A 121 17.04 -0.01 5.42
N ASP A 122 17.22 -1.20 5.97
CA ASP A 122 16.81 -2.45 5.33
C ASP A 122 15.41 -2.82 5.83
N LYS A 123 14.43 -2.67 4.94
CA LYS A 123 13.04 -2.99 5.22
C LYS A 123 12.83 -4.50 5.04
N PRO A 124 12.35 -5.23 6.06
CA PRO A 124 12.00 -6.64 5.89
C PRO A 124 10.82 -6.80 4.93
N GLY A 125 10.66 -8.00 4.37
CA GLY A 125 9.41 -8.37 3.70
C GLY A 125 8.20 -8.25 4.64
N SER A 126 6.99 -8.39 4.11
CA SER A 126 5.69 -8.40 4.80
C SER A 126 5.08 -7.08 5.29
N ILE A 127 5.88 -6.05 5.58
CA ILE A 127 5.36 -4.75 6.07
C ILE A 127 5.19 -3.73 4.91
N PRO A 128 4.12 -2.91 4.89
CA PRO A 128 4.05 -1.75 4.01
C PRO A 128 4.96 -0.60 4.49
N VAL A 129 5.29 0.32 3.59
CA VAL A 129 6.07 1.52 3.96
C VAL A 129 5.27 2.45 4.87
N HIS A 130 4.03 2.76 4.50
CA HIS A 130 3.12 3.66 5.21
C HIS A 130 1.74 3.02 5.35
N ALA A 131 0.90 3.59 6.21
CA ALA A 131 -0.47 3.15 6.44
C ALA A 131 -1.22 2.87 5.13
N SER A 132 -1.66 1.63 4.96
CA SER A 132 -2.31 1.16 3.73
C SER A 132 -3.20 -0.03 4.03
N GLY A 133 -4.46 0.05 3.59
CA GLY A 133 -5.47 -0.99 3.85
C GLY A 133 -5.54 -1.36 5.34
N ARG A 134 -5.28 -2.62 5.64
CA ARG A 134 -5.35 -3.19 7.00
C ARG A 134 -4.10 -2.93 7.86
N PHE A 135 -3.06 -2.31 7.32
CA PHE A 135 -1.81 -2.02 8.05
C PHE A 135 -1.74 -0.55 8.48
N TYR A 136 -1.40 -0.31 9.74
CA TYR A 136 -1.13 1.01 10.31
C TYR A 136 0.10 0.95 11.23
N ARG A 137 0.02 0.26 12.37
CA ARG A 137 1.13 0.00 13.30
C ARG A 137 2.17 -0.95 12.72
N ASN A 138 1.78 -1.93 11.92
CA ASN A 138 2.70 -2.79 11.17
C ASN A 138 3.16 -2.12 9.87
N THR A 139 3.66 -0.90 9.93
CA THR A 139 4.24 -0.19 8.78
C THR A 139 5.59 0.41 9.11
N LEU A 140 6.48 0.54 8.12
CA LEU A 140 7.85 1.01 8.32
C LEU A 140 7.89 2.36 9.06
N ILE A 141 7.07 3.34 8.65
CA ILE A 141 7.04 4.67 9.28
C ILE A 141 6.61 4.59 10.75
N GLU A 142 5.55 3.84 11.05
CA GLU A 142 5.01 3.74 12.41
C GLU A 142 5.93 2.91 13.33
N ILE A 143 6.66 1.93 12.77
CA ILE A 143 7.74 1.21 13.45
C ILE A 143 8.90 2.16 13.77
N LEU A 144 9.36 2.96 12.80
CA LEU A 144 10.44 3.94 13.02
C LEU A 144 10.07 5.00 14.07
N GLU A 145 8.81 5.43 14.09
CA GLU A 145 8.33 6.39 15.08
C GLU A 145 8.22 5.76 16.48
N ASN A 146 7.60 4.59 16.60
CA ASN A 146 7.31 4.00 17.91
C ASN A 146 8.46 3.20 18.52
N GLU A 147 9.22 2.46 17.71
CA GLU A 147 10.30 1.58 18.18
C GLU A 147 11.64 2.32 18.20
N PHE A 148 11.93 3.09 17.14
CA PHE A 148 13.21 3.81 16.98
C PHE A 148 13.14 5.28 17.40
N LYS A 149 11.97 5.77 17.83
CA LYS A 149 11.77 7.14 18.36
C LYS A 149 12.11 8.27 17.39
N PHE A 150 12.11 8.01 16.09
CA PHE A 150 12.23 9.08 15.09
C PHE A 150 10.97 9.93 15.10
N LYS A 151 11.11 11.26 15.30
CA LYS A 151 9.95 12.17 15.33
C LYS A 151 9.15 12.13 14.03
N LYS A 152 9.86 12.10 12.89
CA LYS A 152 9.29 11.97 11.54
C LYS A 152 10.33 11.37 10.60
N ALA A 153 9.87 10.51 9.70
CA ALA A 153 10.61 10.03 8.56
C ALA A 153 9.76 10.23 7.29
N TYR A 154 10.38 10.72 6.22
CA TYR A 154 9.69 11.05 4.98
C TYR A 154 10.04 10.04 3.89
N PRO A 155 9.11 9.14 3.49
CA PRO A 155 9.38 8.19 2.42
C PRO A 155 9.42 8.88 1.05
N VAL A 156 10.63 9.01 0.49
CA VAL A 156 10.87 9.56 -0.86
C VAL A 156 10.71 8.53 -1.98
N ASN A 157 10.84 7.25 -1.64
CA ASN A 157 10.53 6.12 -2.48
C ASN A 157 9.72 5.09 -1.70
N ARG A 158 9.19 4.07 -2.39
CA ARG A 158 8.41 2.99 -1.78
C ARG A 158 8.84 1.64 -2.34
N LEU A 159 8.88 0.64 -1.46
CA LEU A 159 8.93 -0.77 -1.83
C LEU A 159 7.53 -1.38 -1.63
N ASP A 160 7.21 -2.40 -2.43
CA ASP A 160 5.98 -3.16 -2.22
C ASP A 160 6.02 -3.86 -0.85
N ARG A 161 4.85 -4.20 -0.30
CA ARG A 161 4.73 -4.84 1.02
C ARG A 161 5.65 -6.06 1.17
N LEU A 162 5.64 -6.94 0.16
CA LEU A 162 6.39 -8.20 0.17
C LEU A 162 7.87 -8.04 -0.24
N THR A 163 8.23 -6.90 -0.84
CA THR A 163 9.61 -6.61 -1.26
C THR A 163 10.43 -6.16 -0.05
N SER A 164 11.62 -6.74 0.11
CA SER A 164 12.58 -6.34 1.13
C SER A 164 13.66 -5.42 0.56
N GLY A 165 14.48 -4.84 1.43
CA GLY A 165 15.69 -4.13 1.04
C GLY A 165 15.69 -2.64 1.33
N LEU A 166 16.64 -1.99 0.68
CA LEU A 166 17.10 -0.65 0.98
C LEU A 166 16.05 0.44 0.72
N MET A 167 15.87 1.30 1.71
CA MET A 167 15.11 2.54 1.61
C MET A 167 15.91 3.70 2.22
N ILE A 168 15.84 4.87 1.56
CA ILE A 168 16.43 6.11 2.05
C ILE A 168 15.29 6.97 2.58
N LEU A 169 15.41 7.44 3.82
CA LEU A 169 14.36 8.17 4.54
C LEU A 169 14.93 9.46 5.12
N PRO A 170 14.71 10.59 4.45
CA PRO A 170 14.93 11.91 5.02
C PRO A 170 14.17 12.12 6.33
N LEU A 171 14.77 12.86 7.26
CA LEU A 171 14.22 13.23 8.56
C LEU A 171 13.73 14.69 8.61
N SER A 172 14.08 15.50 7.61
CA SER A 172 13.59 16.88 7.41
C SER A 172 12.82 17.05 6.09
N VAL A 173 11.98 18.09 6.03
CA VAL A 173 11.15 18.39 4.85
C VAL A 173 12.02 18.86 3.69
N GLU A 174 13.04 19.65 3.99
CA GLU A 174 14.03 20.20 3.07
C GLU A 174 14.80 19.05 2.40
N ARG A 175 15.32 18.11 3.20
CA ARG A 175 16.00 16.91 2.68
C ARG A 175 15.04 16.03 1.89
N ALA A 176 13.81 15.85 2.36
CA ALA A 176 12.78 15.09 1.64
C ALA A 176 12.51 15.65 0.23
N ARG A 177 12.40 16.98 0.09
CA ARG A 177 12.20 17.65 -1.20
C ARG A 177 13.39 17.45 -2.13
N SER A 178 14.61 17.61 -1.62
CA SER A 178 15.84 17.44 -2.41
C SER A 178 15.95 16.02 -2.98
N VAL A 179 15.88 15.01 -2.11
CA VAL A 179 16.01 13.60 -2.52
C VAL A 179 14.83 13.15 -3.40
N SER A 180 13.60 13.59 -3.11
CA SER A 180 12.45 13.31 -3.98
C SER A 180 12.65 13.85 -5.39
N SER A 181 13.31 15.01 -5.53
CA SER A 181 13.60 15.61 -6.83
C SER A 181 14.59 14.75 -7.64
N GLU A 182 15.57 14.12 -6.99
CA GLU A 182 16.47 13.16 -7.65
C GLU A 182 15.74 11.91 -8.13
N PHE A 183 14.84 11.35 -7.31
CA PHE A 183 14.01 10.22 -7.72
C PHE A 183 13.12 10.58 -8.91
N MET A 184 12.53 11.79 -8.92
CA MET A 184 11.72 12.29 -10.03
C MET A 184 12.53 12.57 -11.30
N ALA A 185 13.78 13.06 -11.15
CA ALA A 185 14.70 13.30 -12.25
C ALA A 185 15.28 12.01 -12.83
N GLY A 186 15.21 10.89 -12.10
CA GLY A 186 15.77 9.60 -12.51
C GLY A 186 17.29 9.54 -12.38
N THR A 187 17.89 10.41 -11.56
CA THR A 187 19.35 10.43 -11.32
C THR A 187 19.79 9.35 -10.33
N VAL A 188 18.87 8.85 -9.51
CA VAL A 188 19.12 7.76 -8.55
C VAL A 188 19.34 6.45 -9.28
N LYS A 189 20.53 5.87 -9.13
CA LYS A 189 20.82 4.51 -9.64
C LYS A 189 20.31 3.50 -8.65
N LYS A 190 19.50 2.55 -9.13
CA LYS A 190 18.89 1.51 -8.31
C LYS A 190 19.28 0.13 -8.81
N GLU A 191 19.63 -0.74 -7.90
CA GLU A 191 19.92 -2.14 -8.16
C GLU A 191 19.12 -3.03 -7.22
N TYR A 192 18.47 -4.03 -7.80
CA TYR A 192 17.70 -5.05 -7.11
C TYR A 192 18.25 -6.42 -7.49
N VAL A 193 17.96 -7.40 -6.65
CA VAL A 193 18.18 -8.82 -6.94
C VAL A 193 16.83 -9.51 -6.88
N ALA A 194 16.58 -10.43 -7.83
CA ALA A 194 15.39 -11.25 -7.85
C ALA A 194 15.75 -12.73 -8.08
N ARG A 195 15.00 -13.67 -7.50
CA ARG A 195 15.04 -15.08 -7.92
C ARG A 195 13.81 -15.35 -8.77
N CYS A 196 14.00 -15.68 -10.04
CA CYS A 196 12.92 -15.95 -11.00
C CYS A 196 12.89 -17.42 -11.42
N LYS A 197 11.71 -17.91 -11.81
CA LYS A 197 11.54 -19.26 -12.35
C LYS A 197 12.22 -19.38 -13.71
N GLY A 198 12.81 -20.54 -13.99
CA GLY A 198 13.45 -20.89 -15.26
C GLY A 198 14.91 -20.44 -15.37
N GLU A 199 15.55 -20.90 -16.45
CA GLU A 199 16.88 -20.47 -16.86
C GLU A 199 16.84 -19.12 -17.58
N PHE A 200 17.11 -18.04 -16.86
CA PHE A 200 17.21 -16.70 -17.44
C PHE A 200 18.41 -16.64 -18.41
N PRO A 201 18.35 -15.91 -19.54
CA PRO A 201 19.48 -15.85 -20.46
C PRO A 201 20.73 -15.22 -19.83
N ASP A 202 21.91 -15.66 -20.29
CA ASP A 202 23.19 -15.17 -19.75
C ASP A 202 23.52 -13.73 -20.17
N GLU A 203 22.99 -13.31 -21.32
CA GLU A 203 23.19 -11.99 -21.88
C GLU A 203 22.44 -10.89 -21.12
N GLU A 204 22.87 -9.64 -21.31
CA GLU A 204 22.13 -8.48 -20.81
C GLU A 204 20.82 -8.31 -21.58
N ILE A 205 19.69 -8.33 -20.87
CA ILE A 205 18.37 -8.11 -21.44
C ILE A 205 17.84 -6.74 -21.01
N VAL A 206 17.39 -5.95 -21.99
CA VAL A 206 16.72 -4.67 -21.75
C VAL A 206 15.23 -4.83 -22.05
N CYS A 207 14.37 -4.63 -21.04
CA CYS A 207 12.92 -4.61 -21.21
C CYS A 207 12.39 -3.17 -21.17
N GLU A 208 11.83 -2.71 -22.29
CA GLU A 208 11.26 -1.36 -22.46
C GLU A 208 9.74 -1.41 -22.72
N GLN A 209 9.00 -2.08 -21.85
CA GLN A 209 7.55 -2.23 -21.99
C GLN A 209 6.77 -1.24 -21.11
N PRO A 210 5.77 -0.51 -21.66
CA PRO A 210 4.92 0.39 -20.89
C PRO A 210 3.99 -0.40 -19.95
N LEU A 211 3.69 0.18 -18.79
CA LEU A 211 2.91 -0.49 -17.73
C LEU A 211 1.67 0.30 -17.38
N LEU A 212 0.56 -0.41 -17.16
CA LEU A 212 -0.73 0.18 -16.81
C LEU A 212 -1.36 -0.59 -15.65
N THR A 213 -1.88 0.15 -14.67
CA THR A 213 -2.69 -0.43 -13.58
C THR A 213 -4.12 -0.66 -14.08
N VAL A 214 -4.50 -1.92 -14.25
CA VAL A 214 -5.83 -2.33 -14.72
C VAL A 214 -6.80 -2.65 -13.59
N ASP A 215 -6.28 -3.04 -12.42
CA ASP A 215 -7.10 -3.25 -11.22
C ASP A 215 -6.43 -2.61 -10.00
N ARG A 216 -7.01 -1.53 -9.49
CA ARG A 216 -6.48 -0.80 -8.34
C ARG A 216 -6.66 -1.54 -7.00
N GLN A 217 -7.62 -2.45 -6.92
CA GLN A 217 -7.94 -3.19 -5.70
C GLN A 217 -6.90 -4.29 -5.42
N MET A 218 -6.43 -4.95 -6.47
CA MET A 218 -5.35 -5.92 -6.46
C MET A 218 -3.97 -5.26 -6.67
N GLY A 219 -3.93 -4.02 -7.14
CA GLY A 219 -2.70 -3.38 -7.59
C GLY A 219 -2.13 -4.07 -8.83
N LEU A 220 -2.99 -4.65 -9.68
CA LEU A 220 -2.57 -5.40 -10.86
C LEU A 220 -2.11 -4.44 -11.95
N ASN A 221 -0.83 -4.55 -12.28
CA ASN A 221 -0.21 -3.89 -13.43
C ASN A 221 0.05 -4.91 -14.55
N ILE A 222 -0.21 -4.52 -15.79
CA ILE A 222 0.10 -5.30 -16.99
C ILE A 222 0.90 -4.46 -17.98
N VAL A 223 1.51 -5.11 -18.98
CA VAL A 223 2.06 -4.41 -20.14
C VAL A 223 0.91 -3.92 -21.02
N HIS A 224 0.84 -2.62 -21.27
CA HIS A 224 -0.22 -2.01 -22.09
C HIS A 224 0.27 -0.74 -22.80
N PRO A 225 -0.01 -0.54 -24.10
CA PRO A 225 0.42 0.65 -24.85
C PRO A 225 0.01 1.98 -24.22
N GLU A 226 -1.20 2.06 -23.65
CA GLU A 226 -1.70 3.25 -22.95
C GLU A 226 -1.03 3.53 -21.60
N GLY A 227 -0.17 2.64 -21.10
CA GLY A 227 0.71 2.92 -19.96
C GLY A 227 1.65 4.11 -20.19
N LYS A 228 1.68 4.67 -21.41
CA LYS A 228 2.42 5.87 -21.80
C LYS A 228 1.71 7.21 -21.49
N VAL A 229 0.41 7.26 -21.18
CA VAL A 229 -0.42 8.49 -21.35
C VAL A 229 -0.24 9.59 -20.26
N CYS A 230 0.63 9.44 -19.26
CA CYS A 230 0.98 10.57 -18.39
C CYS A 230 2.03 11.48 -19.07
N GLU A 231 1.84 12.81 -19.04
CA GLU A 231 2.62 13.90 -19.72
C GLU A 231 4.17 13.85 -19.65
N ARG A 232 4.78 12.90 -18.93
CA ARG A 232 6.23 12.62 -18.88
C ARG A 232 6.56 11.19 -19.37
N ALA A 233 5.97 10.81 -20.50
CA ALA A 233 5.80 9.45 -21.04
C ALA A 233 7.08 8.68 -21.45
N ARG A 234 8.05 8.46 -20.55
CA ARG A 234 9.08 7.42 -20.79
C ARG A 234 8.49 6.03 -20.50
N PRO A 235 8.62 5.05 -21.43
CA PRO A 235 8.23 3.67 -21.16
C PRO A 235 8.99 3.16 -19.95
N ALA A 236 8.41 2.18 -19.24
CA ALA A 236 9.14 1.58 -18.13
C ALA A 236 10.35 0.83 -18.70
N LYS A 237 11.54 1.09 -18.14
CA LYS A 237 12.79 0.49 -18.62
C LYS A 237 13.54 -0.17 -17.48
N THR A 238 13.87 -1.46 -17.66
CA THR A 238 14.66 -2.24 -16.72
C THR A 238 15.72 -3.02 -17.47
N ILE A 239 16.95 -3.02 -16.94
CA ILE A 239 18.04 -3.83 -17.46
C ILE A 239 18.25 -5.03 -16.52
N PHE A 240 18.33 -6.22 -17.09
CA PHE A 240 18.48 -7.48 -16.39
C PHE A 240 19.79 -8.16 -16.77
N ASN A 241 20.48 -8.72 -15.78
CA ASN A 241 21.64 -9.58 -16.00
C ASN A 241 21.50 -10.79 -15.09
N ARG A 242 21.64 -12.01 -15.64
CA ARG A 242 21.73 -13.21 -14.81
C ARG A 242 23.00 -13.13 -13.94
N ILE A 243 22.84 -13.39 -12.65
CA ILE A 243 23.95 -13.60 -11.71
C ILE A 243 24.32 -15.08 -11.73
N ARG A 244 23.31 -15.96 -11.65
CA ARG A 244 23.49 -17.42 -11.77
C ARG A 244 22.17 -18.13 -12.06
N TYR A 245 22.28 -19.37 -12.50
CA TYR A 245 21.19 -20.33 -12.64
C TYR A 245 21.41 -21.52 -11.70
N ASP A 246 20.34 -21.99 -11.08
CA ASP A 246 20.30 -23.15 -10.20
C ASP A 246 19.44 -24.23 -10.85
N VAL A 247 20.10 -25.29 -11.29
CA VAL A 247 19.50 -26.44 -12.00
C VAL A 247 18.56 -27.23 -11.09
N ASN A 248 18.82 -27.26 -9.77
CA ASN A 248 18.04 -28.08 -8.84
C ASN A 248 16.66 -27.49 -8.59
N THR A 249 16.56 -26.16 -8.60
CA THR A 249 15.31 -25.43 -8.36
C THR A 249 14.66 -24.91 -9.63
N ASP A 250 15.28 -25.14 -10.80
CA ASP A 250 14.94 -24.52 -12.09
C ASP A 250 14.66 -23.01 -11.91
N SER A 251 15.64 -22.31 -11.33
CA SER A 251 15.49 -20.88 -11.03
C SER A 251 16.79 -20.11 -11.21
N SER A 252 16.67 -18.83 -11.56
CA SER A 252 17.81 -17.94 -11.78
C SER A 252 17.80 -16.78 -10.80
N VAL A 253 18.98 -16.38 -10.33
CA VAL A 253 19.16 -15.13 -9.61
C VAL A 253 19.56 -14.06 -10.62
N VAL A 254 18.83 -12.95 -10.64
CA VAL A 254 18.93 -11.90 -11.64
C VAL A 254 19.14 -10.55 -10.98
N ARG A 255 20.17 -9.82 -11.43
CA ARG A 255 20.38 -8.41 -11.11
C ARG A 255 19.44 -7.57 -11.97
N CYS A 256 18.66 -6.70 -11.32
CA CYS A 256 17.68 -5.85 -11.97
C CYS A 256 18.03 -4.36 -11.75
N ARG A 257 18.21 -3.59 -12.82
CA ARG A 257 18.51 -2.15 -12.78
C ARG A 257 17.35 -1.35 -13.42
N PRO A 258 16.33 -0.96 -12.64
CA PRO A 258 15.22 -0.17 -13.17
C PRO A 258 15.63 1.29 -13.37
N LEU A 259 15.55 1.78 -14.60
CA LEU A 259 15.82 3.17 -14.97
C LEU A 259 14.59 4.09 -14.78
N THR A 260 13.43 3.48 -14.58
CA THR A 260 12.18 4.15 -14.20
C THR A 260 11.67 3.60 -12.86
N GLY A 261 10.58 4.14 -12.32
CA GLY A 261 10.04 3.74 -11.02
C GLY A 261 8.53 3.49 -11.04
N ARG A 262 8.04 2.67 -11.98
CA ARG A 262 6.61 2.31 -12.03
C ARG A 262 6.28 1.24 -10.99
N SER A 263 5.03 1.20 -10.52
CA SER A 263 4.56 0.18 -9.58
C SER A 263 4.72 -1.22 -10.20
N HIS A 264 5.20 -2.19 -9.40
CA HIS A 264 5.48 -3.57 -9.80
C HIS A 264 6.37 -3.73 -11.05
N GLN A 265 7.16 -2.72 -11.43
CA GLN A 265 7.86 -2.70 -12.71
C GLN A 265 8.74 -3.94 -12.95
N ILE A 266 9.59 -4.29 -11.98
CA ILE A 266 10.48 -5.45 -12.09
C ILE A 266 9.66 -6.74 -12.19
N ARG A 267 8.62 -6.87 -11.38
CA ARG A 267 7.75 -8.06 -11.29
C ARG A 267 7.07 -8.33 -12.64
N VAL A 268 6.45 -7.29 -13.22
CA VAL A 268 5.75 -7.39 -14.52
C VAL A 268 6.74 -7.58 -15.67
N HIS A 269 7.88 -6.90 -15.68
CA HIS A 269 8.88 -7.07 -16.75
C HIS A 269 9.47 -8.48 -16.76
N LEU A 270 9.80 -9.03 -15.60
CA LEU A 270 10.28 -10.42 -15.47
C LEU A 270 9.21 -11.42 -15.91
N GLN A 271 7.95 -11.22 -15.49
CA GLN A 271 6.82 -12.02 -15.98
C GLN A 271 6.66 -11.94 -17.51
N TYR A 272 6.67 -10.73 -18.07
CA TYR A 272 6.54 -10.51 -19.51
C TYR A 272 7.64 -11.22 -20.31
N LEU A 273 8.87 -11.25 -19.81
CA LEU A 273 9.98 -12.00 -20.41
C LEU A 273 9.82 -13.52 -20.28
N GLY A 274 8.89 -13.99 -19.44
CA GLY A 274 8.61 -15.41 -19.18
C GLY A 274 9.32 -15.97 -17.96
N PHE A 275 9.91 -15.13 -17.12
CA PHE A 275 10.68 -15.51 -15.94
C PHE A 275 10.10 -14.80 -14.70
N PRO A 276 8.85 -15.06 -14.29
CA PRO A 276 8.26 -14.38 -13.14
C PRO A 276 9.06 -14.65 -11.87
N ILE A 277 9.03 -13.70 -10.93
CA ILE A 277 9.69 -13.83 -9.63
C ILE A 277 9.06 -15.02 -8.89
N ALA A 278 9.89 -15.94 -8.41
CA ALA A 278 9.39 -17.08 -7.65
C ALA A 278 8.69 -16.60 -6.36
N ASN A 279 7.67 -17.35 -5.93
CA ASN A 279 6.79 -17.00 -4.80
C ASN A 279 6.03 -15.65 -4.94
N ASP A 280 5.96 -15.05 -6.13
CA ASP A 280 5.13 -13.86 -6.34
C ASP A 280 3.63 -14.21 -6.41
N PRO A 281 2.80 -13.80 -5.43
CA PRO A 281 1.40 -14.22 -5.37
C PRO A 281 0.53 -13.59 -6.47
N VAL A 282 1.00 -12.52 -7.13
CA VAL A 282 0.24 -11.84 -8.17
C VAL A 282 0.65 -12.33 -9.55
N TYR A 283 1.95 -12.52 -9.80
CA TYR A 283 2.50 -12.69 -11.15
C TYR A 283 3.08 -14.07 -11.44
N SER A 284 3.20 -14.95 -10.44
CA SER A 284 3.85 -16.26 -10.59
C SER A 284 2.92 -17.47 -10.40
N GLU A 285 1.60 -17.25 -10.31
CA GLU A 285 0.60 -18.30 -10.09
C GLU A 285 0.03 -18.86 -11.40
N THR A 286 0.28 -20.15 -11.66
CA THR A 286 -0.14 -20.85 -12.88
C THR A 286 -1.66 -20.96 -12.97
N LYS A 287 -2.37 -21.09 -11.84
CA LYS A 287 -3.84 -21.12 -11.83
C LYS A 287 -4.47 -19.82 -12.35
N ILE A 288 -3.74 -18.71 -12.28
CA ILE A 288 -4.21 -17.39 -12.66
C ILE A 288 -3.79 -17.05 -14.09
N TRP A 289 -2.52 -17.26 -14.42
CA TRP A 289 -1.93 -16.83 -15.70
C TRP A 289 -1.77 -17.95 -16.73
N GLY A 290 -2.19 -19.16 -16.40
CA GLY A 290 -2.04 -20.34 -17.24
C GLY A 290 -0.56 -20.77 -17.40
N PRO A 291 -0.29 -21.71 -18.32
CA PRO A 291 1.04 -22.32 -18.48
C PRO A 291 2.10 -21.35 -19.00
N LYS A 292 1.70 -20.26 -19.66
CA LYS A 292 2.63 -19.23 -20.16
C LYS A 292 3.05 -18.23 -19.08
N LEU A 293 2.39 -18.23 -17.91
CA LEU A 293 2.67 -17.31 -16.82
C LEU A 293 2.77 -15.83 -17.25
N GLY A 294 1.93 -15.39 -18.20
CA GLY A 294 1.92 -14.01 -18.71
C GLY A 294 3.09 -13.63 -19.62
N LYS A 295 3.88 -14.60 -20.12
CA LYS A 295 4.96 -14.37 -21.10
C LYS A 295 4.41 -13.70 -22.36
N GLY A 296 5.01 -12.58 -22.75
CA GLY A 296 4.59 -11.76 -23.89
C GLY A 296 3.42 -10.81 -23.60
N GLY A 297 2.93 -10.77 -22.35
CA GLY A 297 1.73 -10.01 -21.98
C GLY A 297 0.45 -10.80 -22.17
N ILE A 298 -0.69 -10.12 -22.00
CA ILE A 298 -2.03 -10.67 -22.25
C ILE A 298 -2.64 -9.96 -23.44
N ASP A 299 -3.68 -10.55 -24.01
CA ASP A 299 -4.47 -9.87 -25.02
C ASP A 299 -5.04 -8.56 -24.46
N ILE A 300 -4.93 -7.49 -25.23
CA ILE A 300 -5.39 -6.14 -24.89
C ILE A 300 -6.57 -5.71 -25.76
N VAL A 301 -6.96 -6.54 -26.75
CA VAL A 301 -8.12 -6.26 -27.60
C VAL A 301 -9.38 -6.47 -26.76
N PRO A 302 -10.21 -5.43 -26.58
CA PRO A 302 -11.44 -5.55 -25.80
C PRO A 302 -12.38 -6.53 -26.49
N SER A 303 -12.97 -7.47 -25.74
CA SER A 303 -14.04 -8.31 -26.29
C SER A 303 -15.29 -7.45 -26.50
N GLU A 304 -15.97 -7.61 -27.63
CA GLU A 304 -17.24 -6.91 -27.90
C GLU A 304 -18.33 -7.26 -26.87
N GLU A 305 -18.18 -8.40 -26.19
CA GLU A 305 -18.99 -8.80 -25.05
C GLU A 305 -18.31 -8.39 -23.74
N ARG A 306 -18.73 -7.26 -23.17
CA ARG A 306 -18.49 -6.93 -21.75
C ARG A 306 -19.55 -7.61 -20.89
N ALA A 307 -19.50 -8.93 -20.81
CA ALA A 307 -20.25 -9.66 -19.79
C ALA A 307 -19.35 -9.80 -18.55
N ALA A 308 -19.86 -9.41 -17.38
CA ALA A 308 -19.25 -9.81 -16.12
C ALA A 308 -19.14 -11.34 -16.11
N PRO A 309 -17.99 -11.92 -15.74
CA PRO A 309 -17.86 -13.37 -15.67
C PRO A 309 -18.89 -13.91 -14.69
N SER A 310 -19.47 -15.06 -15.04
CA SER A 310 -20.54 -15.67 -14.27
C SER A 310 -20.06 -15.90 -12.83
N PRO A 311 -20.87 -15.60 -11.81
CA PRO A 311 -20.51 -15.83 -10.42
C PRO A 311 -20.12 -17.30 -10.18
N PRO A 312 -19.34 -17.62 -9.15
CA PRO A 312 -19.06 -19.01 -8.78
C PRO A 312 -20.34 -19.84 -8.65
N ALA A 313 -20.29 -21.15 -8.94
CA ALA A 313 -21.48 -22.03 -8.98
C ALA A 313 -22.35 -21.98 -7.70
N HIS A 314 -21.72 -21.80 -6.53
CA HIS A 314 -22.42 -21.67 -5.25
C HIS A 314 -23.25 -20.37 -5.10
N LEU A 315 -22.96 -19.35 -5.92
CA LEU A 315 -23.73 -18.10 -6.02
C LEU A 315 -24.68 -18.10 -7.23
N GLN A 316 -24.37 -18.84 -8.29
CA GLN A 316 -25.28 -19.03 -9.43
C GLN A 316 -26.62 -19.60 -8.99
N ALA A 317 -26.61 -20.65 -8.15
CA ALA A 317 -27.84 -21.25 -7.63
C ALA A 317 -28.73 -20.25 -6.85
N LYS A 318 -28.12 -19.28 -6.14
CA LYS A 318 -28.88 -18.21 -5.46
C LYS A 318 -29.48 -17.22 -6.44
N LEU A 319 -28.72 -16.82 -7.47
CA LEU A 319 -29.18 -15.90 -8.51
C LEU A 319 -30.30 -16.49 -9.36
N GLU A 320 -30.20 -17.77 -9.72
CA GLU A 320 -31.22 -18.49 -10.49
C GLU A 320 -32.54 -18.65 -9.71
N MET A 321 -32.46 -18.84 -8.38
CA MET A 321 -33.65 -18.84 -7.52
C MET A 321 -34.32 -17.46 -7.42
N GLU A 322 -33.56 -16.36 -7.49
CA GLU A 322 -34.07 -14.99 -7.45
C GLU A 322 -34.57 -14.50 -8.82
N ALA A 323 -34.01 -15.03 -9.92
CA ALA A 323 -34.34 -14.64 -11.28
C ALA A 323 -35.58 -15.36 -11.85
N ASN A 324 -36.18 -16.31 -11.13
CA ASN A 324 -37.37 -17.03 -11.59
C ASN A 324 -38.66 -16.22 -11.31
N PRO A 325 -39.33 -15.64 -12.32
CA PRO A 325 -40.50 -14.78 -12.12
C PRO A 325 -41.73 -15.55 -11.63
N GLU A 326 -41.76 -16.89 -11.74
CA GLU A 326 -42.91 -17.70 -11.28
C GLU A 326 -43.04 -17.77 -9.75
N ILE A 327 -41.94 -17.54 -9.00
CA ILE A 327 -41.95 -17.56 -7.52
C ILE A 327 -42.48 -16.23 -6.93
N ILE A 328 -42.51 -15.15 -7.73
CA ILE A 328 -43.05 -13.84 -7.32
C ILE A 328 -44.59 -13.84 -7.33
N SER A 329 -45.23 -14.74 -8.10
CA SER A 329 -46.69 -14.71 -8.31
C SER A 329 -47.52 -15.53 -7.31
N THR A 330 -46.91 -16.31 -6.41
CA THR A 330 -47.65 -17.17 -5.45
C THR A 330 -47.65 -16.68 -4.01
N LYS A 331 -47.11 -15.49 -3.72
CA LYS A 331 -47.17 -14.86 -2.38
C LYS A 331 -48.36 -13.89 -2.19
N GLU A 332 -49.56 -14.31 -2.60
CA GLU A 332 -50.81 -13.66 -2.15
C GLU A 332 -51.86 -14.71 -1.76
N ARG A 333 -51.66 -15.31 -0.58
CA ARG A 333 -52.68 -15.58 0.47
C ARG A 333 -52.21 -16.66 1.44
N GLY A 334 -52.03 -16.29 2.71
CA GLY A 334 -52.16 -17.21 3.83
C GLY A 334 -50.88 -17.56 4.61
N HIS A 335 -50.89 -17.13 5.88
CA HIS A 335 -50.13 -17.58 7.05
C HIS A 335 -48.62 -17.27 7.21
N GLU A 336 -48.34 -16.83 8.44
CA GLU A 336 -47.08 -16.40 9.04
C GLU A 336 -45.95 -17.42 8.89
N ASP A 337 -44.83 -16.97 8.31
CA ASP A 337 -43.48 -17.28 8.78
C ASP A 337 -42.51 -16.21 8.26
N SER A 338 -41.83 -15.55 9.19
CA SER A 338 -40.95 -14.41 8.98
C SER A 338 -39.63 -14.82 8.30
N LYS A 339 -39.61 -14.81 6.96
CA LYS A 339 -38.36 -14.70 6.19
C LYS A 339 -38.27 -13.31 5.58
N GLY A 340 -37.34 -12.51 6.11
CA GLY A 340 -37.00 -11.20 5.57
C GLY A 340 -36.57 -11.25 4.09
N PRO A 341 -36.46 -10.08 3.42
CA PRO A 341 -36.07 -10.03 2.02
C PRO A 341 -34.72 -10.71 1.83
N SER A 342 -34.59 -11.54 0.79
CA SER A 342 -33.31 -12.15 0.43
C SER A 342 -32.30 -11.05 0.07
N PRO A 343 -31.04 -11.18 0.50
CA PRO A 343 -30.04 -10.15 0.26
C PRO A 343 -29.67 -10.10 -1.23
N LYS A 344 -29.92 -8.95 -1.88
CA LYS A 344 -29.41 -8.66 -3.23
C LYS A 344 -27.89 -8.86 -3.24
N LEU A 345 -27.40 -9.72 -4.13
CA LEU A 345 -25.95 -9.94 -4.26
C LEU A 345 -25.23 -8.67 -4.69
N LEU A 346 -24.05 -8.44 -4.12
CA LEU A 346 -23.28 -7.23 -4.36
C LEU A 346 -22.68 -7.22 -5.78
N PRO A 347 -22.35 -6.04 -6.36
CA PRO A 347 -21.62 -5.96 -7.63
C PRO A 347 -20.33 -6.78 -7.66
N ARG A 348 -19.63 -6.88 -6.52
CA ARG A 348 -18.43 -7.72 -6.36
C ARG A 348 -18.74 -9.21 -6.42
N GLU A 349 -19.86 -9.64 -5.83
CA GLU A 349 -20.29 -11.05 -5.82
C GLU A 349 -20.86 -11.50 -7.16
N THR A 350 -21.38 -10.54 -7.93
CA THR A 350 -21.91 -10.74 -9.28
C THR A 350 -20.86 -10.53 -10.37
N GLY A 351 -19.64 -10.11 -10.01
CA GLY A 351 -18.58 -9.75 -10.95
C GLY A 351 -18.84 -8.47 -11.76
N HIS A 352 -19.95 -7.78 -11.49
CA HIS A 352 -20.43 -6.62 -12.25
C HIS A 352 -19.50 -5.39 -12.13
N ASP A 353 -18.63 -5.36 -11.12
CA ASP A 353 -17.64 -4.30 -10.93
C ASP A 353 -16.27 -4.62 -11.58
N ILE A 354 -16.10 -5.80 -12.18
CA ILE A 354 -14.83 -6.21 -12.80
C ILE A 354 -14.60 -5.38 -14.06
N GLY A 355 -13.44 -4.74 -14.15
CA GLY A 355 -13.09 -3.85 -15.25
C GLY A 355 -13.72 -2.45 -15.19
N MET A 356 -14.76 -2.21 -14.36
CA MET A 356 -15.38 -0.88 -14.20
C MET A 356 -14.42 0.18 -13.63
N GLY A 357 -13.40 -0.25 -12.88
CA GLY A 357 -12.35 0.62 -12.34
C GLY A 357 -11.10 0.73 -13.23
N SER A 358 -11.05 -0.01 -14.35
CA SER A 358 -9.92 0.03 -15.28
C SER A 358 -9.94 1.34 -16.06
N PRO A 359 -8.78 1.98 -16.29
CA PRO A 359 -8.69 3.16 -17.15
C PRO A 359 -8.98 2.84 -18.62
N VAL A 360 -8.92 1.56 -19.00
CA VAL A 360 -9.09 1.09 -20.38
C VAL A 360 -10.08 -0.06 -20.46
N PRO A 361 -10.79 -0.23 -21.59
CA PRO A 361 -11.51 -1.47 -21.88
C PRO A 361 -10.57 -2.69 -21.76
N LEU A 362 -11.06 -3.76 -21.16
CA LEU A 362 -10.28 -4.97 -20.92
C LEU A 362 -10.71 -6.10 -21.87
N SER A 363 -9.76 -6.95 -22.26
CA SER A 363 -10.02 -8.21 -22.94
C SER A 363 -10.66 -9.24 -22.02
N SER A 364 -11.23 -10.30 -22.58
CA SER A 364 -11.76 -11.43 -21.81
C SER A 364 -10.68 -12.12 -20.96
N GLU A 365 -9.46 -12.23 -21.49
CA GLU A 365 -8.30 -12.77 -20.78
C GLU A 365 -7.95 -11.91 -19.55
N ALA A 366 -7.88 -10.58 -19.71
CA ALA A 366 -7.60 -9.65 -18.62
C ALA A 366 -8.68 -9.69 -17.53
N VAL A 367 -9.96 -9.76 -17.94
CA VAL A 367 -11.10 -9.91 -17.03
C VAL A 367 -11.00 -11.22 -16.24
N GLN A 368 -10.66 -12.33 -16.89
CA GLN A 368 -10.50 -13.63 -16.21
C GLN A 368 -9.36 -13.61 -15.19
N VAL A 369 -8.21 -13.02 -15.54
CA VAL A 369 -7.07 -12.86 -14.62
C VAL A 369 -7.47 -12.05 -13.39
N ILE A 370 -8.15 -10.90 -13.57
CA ILE A 370 -8.62 -10.07 -12.45
C ILE A 370 -9.61 -10.85 -11.58
N THR A 371 -10.52 -11.59 -12.20
CA THR A 371 -11.51 -12.41 -11.49
C THR A 371 -10.84 -13.46 -10.63
N ASN A 372 -9.90 -14.22 -11.21
CA ASN A 372 -9.17 -15.27 -10.49
C ASN A 372 -8.34 -14.69 -9.34
N LEU A 373 -7.68 -13.54 -9.55
CA LEU A 373 -6.93 -12.84 -8.50
C LEU A 373 -7.82 -12.37 -7.36
N ARG A 374 -8.98 -11.79 -7.68
CA ARG A 374 -9.95 -11.34 -6.66
C ARG A 374 -10.52 -12.53 -5.89
N ASN A 375 -10.90 -13.61 -6.57
CA ASN A 375 -11.39 -14.83 -5.93
C ASN A 375 -10.34 -15.46 -5.01
N MET A 376 -9.09 -15.59 -5.48
CA MET A 376 -7.99 -16.09 -4.66
C MET A 376 -7.77 -15.22 -3.42
N LYS A 377 -7.82 -13.89 -3.56
CA LYS A 377 -7.74 -12.97 -2.42
C LYS A 377 -8.93 -13.15 -1.47
N ASP A 378 -10.12 -13.39 -2.01
CA ASP A 378 -11.34 -13.54 -1.21
C ASP A 378 -11.35 -14.88 -0.45
N GLU A 379 -10.80 -15.94 -1.04
CA GLU A 379 -10.54 -17.23 -0.38
C GLU A 379 -9.47 -17.10 0.70
N ASP A 380 -8.34 -16.45 0.39
CA ASP A 380 -7.24 -16.23 1.32
C ASP A 380 -7.63 -15.40 2.54
N GLU A 381 -8.50 -14.41 2.33
CA GLU A 381 -9.05 -13.58 3.40
C GLU A 381 -10.32 -14.20 4.04
N ASP A 382 -10.76 -15.38 3.62
CA ASP A 382 -11.95 -16.09 4.15
C ASP A 382 -13.20 -15.21 4.27
N TRP A 383 -13.54 -14.52 3.17
CA TRP A 383 -14.71 -13.63 3.09
C TRP A 383 -16.05 -14.36 3.29
N SER A 384 -16.07 -15.69 3.15
CA SER A 384 -17.18 -16.55 3.55
C SER A 384 -17.63 -16.27 4.99
N ARG A 385 -16.69 -16.12 5.93
CA ARG A 385 -16.98 -15.83 7.35
C ARG A 385 -17.56 -14.43 7.58
N TRP A 386 -17.36 -13.49 6.65
CA TRP A 386 -17.90 -12.14 6.76
C TRP A 386 -19.42 -12.08 6.58
N ARG A 387 -19.98 -13.00 5.78
CA ARG A 387 -21.44 -13.16 5.66
C ARG A 387 -22.08 -13.59 6.98
N ASP A 388 -21.34 -14.31 7.83
CA ASP A 388 -21.82 -14.82 9.13
C ASP A 388 -21.80 -13.77 10.25
N VAL A 389 -21.03 -12.68 10.09
CA VAL A 389 -20.95 -11.57 11.07
C VAL A 389 -22.33 -10.94 11.28
N VAL A 390 -23.09 -10.79 10.19
CA VAL A 390 -24.42 -10.16 10.17
C VAL A 390 -25.44 -10.95 10.99
N PHE A 391 -25.29 -12.27 11.07
CA PHE A 391 -26.26 -13.13 11.77
C PHE A 391 -25.93 -13.34 13.25
N ARG A 392 -24.68 -13.09 13.70
CA ARG A 392 -24.25 -13.37 15.08
C ARG A 392 -24.10 -12.15 15.99
N ALA A 393 -23.84 -10.95 15.45
CA ALA A 393 -23.65 -9.75 16.26
C ALA A 393 -25.00 -9.24 16.83
N LYS A 394 -25.51 -9.86 17.91
CA LYS A 394 -26.66 -9.35 18.68
C LYS A 394 -26.32 -8.15 19.59
N GLY A 395 -25.11 -7.58 19.50
CA GLY A 395 -24.64 -6.45 20.30
C GLY A 395 -24.05 -5.33 19.44
N ALA A 396 -24.16 -4.08 19.90
CA ALA A 396 -23.61 -2.90 19.20
C ALA A 396 -22.09 -2.79 19.38
N LEU A 397 -21.40 -2.25 18.38
CA LEU A 397 -19.98 -1.86 18.51
C LEU A 397 -19.83 -0.77 19.58
N SER A 398 -18.94 -0.98 20.56
CA SER A 398 -18.73 -0.04 21.68
C SER A 398 -17.25 0.26 21.88
N PRO A 399 -16.71 1.35 21.30
CA PRO A 399 -15.35 1.80 21.57
C PRO A 399 -15.24 2.32 23.00
N LYS A 400 -14.81 1.45 23.93
CA LYS A 400 -14.62 1.81 25.34
C LYS A 400 -13.35 2.66 25.51
N GLY A 401 -13.46 3.78 26.23
CA GLY A 401 -12.29 4.57 26.66
C GLY A 401 -11.62 5.41 25.57
N LEU A 402 -12.23 5.57 24.38
CA LEU A 402 -11.62 6.34 23.30
C LEU A 402 -11.97 7.83 23.40
N ILE A 403 -10.99 8.66 23.73
CA ILE A 403 -11.12 10.13 23.69
C ILE A 403 -10.77 10.60 22.28
N ILE A 404 -11.78 11.03 21.52
CA ILE A 404 -11.58 11.60 20.19
C ILE A 404 -10.88 12.96 20.35
N LYS A 405 -9.73 13.14 19.67
CA LYS A 405 -9.03 14.43 19.68
C LYS A 405 -9.91 15.51 19.05
N PRO A 406 -10.02 16.71 19.65
CA PRO A 406 -10.79 17.79 19.05
C PRO A 406 -10.19 18.18 17.69
N PRO A 407 -11.02 18.62 16.73
CA PRO A 407 -10.54 18.97 15.40
C PRO A 407 -9.48 20.08 15.45
N PRO A 408 -8.48 20.06 14.56
CA PRO A 408 -7.70 21.27 14.29
C PRO A 408 -8.65 22.37 13.80
N PRO A 409 -8.37 23.65 14.11
CA PRO A 409 -9.23 24.76 13.71
C PRO A 409 -9.43 24.73 12.19
N GLN A 410 -10.67 24.95 11.73
CA GLN A 410 -10.98 25.05 10.31
C GLN A 410 -10.02 26.07 9.69
N ASN A 411 -9.22 25.62 8.72
CA ASN A 411 -8.50 26.52 7.84
C ASN A 411 -9.53 27.33 7.06
N ARG A 412 -9.93 28.47 7.60
CA ARG A 412 -10.59 29.54 6.86
C ARG A 412 -9.59 29.98 5.80
N ARG A 413 -9.55 29.29 4.65
CA ARG A 413 -8.99 29.89 3.44
C ARG A 413 -9.74 31.22 3.29
N ARG A 414 -9.05 32.34 3.54
CA ARG A 414 -9.52 33.65 3.11
C ARG A 414 -9.73 33.53 1.61
N ARG A 415 -10.97 33.31 1.19
CA ARG A 415 -11.36 33.56 -0.20
C ARG A 415 -11.20 35.06 -0.37
N GLY A 416 -10.07 35.48 -0.93
CA GLY A 416 -9.95 36.81 -1.54
C GLY A 416 -10.88 36.83 -2.76
N GLY A 417 -12.17 37.01 -2.50
CA GLY A 417 -13.16 37.30 -3.53
C GLY A 417 -13.22 38.81 -3.65
N ALA A 418 -12.76 39.34 -4.78
CA ALA A 418 -13.10 40.69 -5.19
C ALA A 418 -14.63 40.79 -5.26
N GLU A 419 -15.15 41.75 -4.52
CA GLU A 419 -16.57 42.05 -4.42
C GLU A 419 -17.05 42.62 -5.76
N LEU A 420 -17.60 41.76 -6.62
CA LEU A 420 -18.31 42.17 -7.83
C LEU A 420 -19.67 42.72 -7.41
N THR A 421 -19.69 44.03 -7.16
CA THR A 421 -20.92 44.81 -7.01
C THR A 421 -21.67 44.79 -8.34
N ARG A 422 -22.83 44.13 -8.36
CA ARG A 422 -23.80 44.23 -9.47
C ARG A 422 -24.43 45.62 -9.43
N ASN A 423 -23.90 46.56 -10.23
CA ASN A 423 -24.69 47.71 -10.66
C ASN A 423 -25.39 47.38 -11.98
N ARG A 424 -26.72 47.45 -11.95
CA ARG A 424 -27.60 47.53 -13.12
C ARG A 424 -27.38 48.90 -13.79
N GLY A 425 -27.22 48.92 -15.10
CA GLY A 425 -27.33 50.14 -15.89
C GLY A 425 -26.49 50.11 -17.16
N ASP A 426 -27.14 49.71 -18.24
CA ASP A 426 -27.07 50.36 -19.56
C ASP A 426 -25.79 50.32 -20.43
N ILE A 427 -26.04 49.79 -21.63
CA ILE A 427 -25.62 50.30 -22.95
C ILE A 427 -24.36 49.71 -23.62
N MET A 428 -24.70 48.97 -24.68
CA MET A 428 -24.11 48.84 -26.03
C MET A 428 -22.77 48.14 -26.29
N ILE A 429 -22.91 47.24 -27.26
CA ILE A 429 -21.92 46.55 -28.07
C ILE A 429 -21.33 47.53 -29.09
N SER A 430 -20.00 47.61 -29.16
CA SER A 430 -19.27 47.95 -30.39
C SER A 430 -17.89 47.29 -30.39
N GLN A 431 -17.85 46.13 -31.04
CA GLN A 431 -16.95 45.74 -32.14
C GLN A 431 -15.61 46.48 -32.38
N LEU A 432 -14.64 45.65 -32.83
CA LEU A 432 -13.39 45.90 -33.60
C LEU A 432 -12.12 45.95 -32.73
N ASP A 433 -11.30 44.89 -32.79
CA ASP A 433 -10.12 44.71 -33.69
C ASP A 433 -8.89 45.40 -33.05
N SER A 434 -7.64 44.93 -33.08
CA SER A 434 -6.87 43.99 -33.90
C SER A 434 -5.48 43.82 -33.26
N GLU A 435 -4.74 42.79 -33.74
CA GLU A 435 -3.25 42.72 -33.85
C GLU A 435 -2.40 42.71 -32.55
N ALA A 436 -1.74 41.60 -32.20
CA ALA A 436 -0.52 41.04 -32.80
C ALA A 436 0.74 41.91 -32.58
N ALA A 437 1.66 41.44 -31.71
CA ALA A 437 3.09 41.27 -32.00
C ALA A 437 3.89 40.91 -30.74
N ALA A 438 4.71 39.86 -30.86
CA ALA A 438 5.77 39.46 -29.96
C ALA A 438 6.94 40.45 -29.99
N VAL A 439 7.70 40.61 -28.89
CA VAL A 439 9.17 40.73 -28.87
C VAL A 439 9.70 40.33 -27.47
N GLU A 440 10.79 39.57 -27.51
CA GLU A 440 11.61 38.98 -26.44
C GLU A 440 12.49 40.00 -25.63
N PRO A 441 13.30 39.57 -24.63
CA PRO A 441 13.62 40.32 -23.40
C PRO A 441 15.01 41.01 -23.40
N PRO A 442 15.39 41.65 -22.28
CA PRO A 442 16.76 41.49 -21.76
C PRO A 442 16.77 41.24 -20.22
N LEU A 443 17.55 40.29 -19.70
CA LEU A 443 18.99 40.32 -19.37
C LEU A 443 19.36 41.17 -18.13
N ALA A 444 20.16 40.53 -17.27
CA ALA A 444 20.52 40.89 -15.90
C ALA A 444 21.76 41.79 -15.78
N VAL A 445 21.84 42.60 -14.70
CA VAL A 445 23.06 43.11 -14.02
C VAL A 445 22.63 43.53 -12.59
N ALA A 446 23.02 42.85 -11.51
CA ALA A 446 24.24 42.96 -10.66
C ALA A 446 24.25 44.10 -9.61
N THR A 447 24.53 43.70 -8.36
CA THR A 447 25.32 44.37 -7.28
C THR A 447 24.89 45.75 -6.75
N ASP A 448 24.51 45.86 -5.45
CA ASP A 448 25.41 46.08 -4.29
C ASP A 448 24.73 46.85 -3.12
N ASN A 449 25.08 46.45 -1.90
CA ASN A 449 25.02 47.09 -0.57
C ASN A 449 24.08 48.28 -0.23
N SER A 450 23.32 48.16 0.87
CA SER A 450 23.66 48.79 2.17
C SER A 450 22.54 48.68 3.23
N PHE A 451 22.99 48.60 4.49
CA PHE A 451 22.27 48.49 5.76
C PHE A 451 21.25 49.62 6.04
N GLN A 452 20.18 49.30 6.78
CA GLN A 452 19.84 50.04 8.01
C GLN A 452 18.95 49.25 8.99
N THR A 453 19.41 49.28 10.23
CA THR A 453 18.94 48.64 11.45
C THR A 453 17.72 49.35 12.04
N ILE A 454 16.70 48.60 12.47
CA ILE A 454 15.70 49.07 13.44
C ILE A 454 15.40 47.90 14.39
N THR A 455 15.81 48.05 15.66
CA THR A 455 15.31 47.28 16.81
C THR A 455 13.97 47.88 17.28
N PRO A 456 13.09 47.11 17.95
CA PRO A 456 13.14 47.17 19.42
C PRO A 456 12.77 45.88 20.19
N ASP A 457 13.27 45.89 21.43
CA ASP A 457 12.73 45.37 22.69
C ASP A 457 12.57 43.86 22.96
N THR A 458 13.55 43.41 23.75
CA THR A 458 13.53 42.31 24.73
C THR A 458 12.60 42.60 25.91
N SER A 459 11.61 41.74 26.15
CA SER A 459 11.25 41.28 27.51
C SER A 459 10.26 40.11 27.47
N SER A 460 10.77 38.87 27.54
CA SER A 460 10.18 37.71 28.25
C SER A 460 10.93 36.45 27.82
N VAL A 461 12.05 36.17 28.49
CA VAL A 461 12.78 34.92 28.31
C VAL A 461 12.00 33.83 29.06
N LEU A 462 11.28 32.98 28.32
CA LEU A 462 10.94 31.64 28.77
C LEU A 462 12.11 30.71 28.42
N PRO A 463 12.55 29.83 29.33
CA PRO A 463 13.67 28.93 29.06
C PRO A 463 13.33 27.99 27.88
N PRO A 464 14.32 27.63 27.04
CA PRO A 464 14.10 26.66 25.98
C PRO A 464 13.67 25.32 26.59
N PRO A 465 12.75 24.58 25.93
CA PRO A 465 12.42 23.22 26.36
C PRO A 465 13.70 22.37 26.31
N PRO A 466 13.87 21.39 27.24
CA PRO A 466 15.07 20.58 27.28
C PRO A 466 15.27 19.88 25.94
N SER A 467 16.52 19.92 25.46
CA SER A 467 17.00 19.21 24.28
C SER A 467 16.50 17.77 24.33
N SER A 468 15.60 17.42 23.42
CA SER A 468 15.22 16.02 23.21
C SER A 468 16.47 15.31 22.69
N THR A 469 17.11 14.54 23.54
CA THR A 469 18.19 13.62 23.17
C THR A 469 17.67 12.71 22.07
N GLN A 470 18.08 12.98 20.83
CA GLN A 470 18.01 11.98 19.77
C GLN A 470 19.05 10.91 20.12
N LEU A 471 18.67 9.65 19.91
CA LEU A 471 19.56 8.52 20.15
C LEU A 471 20.83 8.69 19.31
N THR A 472 21.98 8.41 19.91
CA THR A 472 23.26 8.37 19.17
C THR A 472 23.26 7.16 18.21
N ASP A 473 24.16 7.16 17.23
CA ASP A 473 24.25 6.08 16.25
C ASP A 473 24.48 4.72 16.93
N ASP A 474 25.30 4.69 17.99
CA ASP A 474 25.56 3.50 18.79
C ASP A 474 24.32 3.04 19.59
N GLU A 475 23.50 3.97 20.09
CA GLU A 475 22.24 3.65 20.79
C GLU A 475 21.16 3.14 19.82
N ALA A 476 21.08 3.70 18.61
CA ALA A 476 20.18 3.24 17.57
C ALA A 476 20.57 1.86 17.02
N LEU A 477 21.88 1.62 16.84
CA LEU A 477 22.44 0.31 16.48
C LEU A 477 22.21 -0.72 17.58
N ALA A 478 22.37 -0.35 18.85
CA ALA A 478 22.10 -1.21 20.00
C ALA A 478 20.61 -1.61 20.07
N ILE A 479 19.68 -0.66 19.90
CA ILE A 479 18.23 -0.96 19.85
C ILE A 479 17.88 -1.86 18.66
N ALA A 480 18.49 -1.63 17.50
CA ALA A 480 18.30 -2.47 16.30
C ALA A 480 18.83 -3.92 16.48
N SER A 481 19.71 -4.14 17.45
CA SER A 481 20.32 -5.44 17.78
C SER A 481 19.76 -6.08 19.05
N MET A 482 18.80 -5.45 19.73
CA MET A 482 18.06 -6.08 20.84
C MET A 482 16.97 -7.02 20.29
N GLU A 483 16.88 -8.22 20.87
CA GLU A 483 15.70 -9.07 20.71
C GLU A 483 14.44 -8.32 21.16
N PRO A 484 13.30 -8.52 20.48
CA PRO A 484 12.09 -7.75 20.71
C PRO A 484 11.70 -7.76 22.19
N LEU A 485 11.63 -6.56 22.78
CA LEU A 485 11.20 -6.37 24.17
C LEU A 485 9.77 -6.91 24.34
N THR A 486 9.63 -7.84 25.28
CA THR A 486 8.40 -8.48 25.76
C THR A 486 7.61 -9.20 24.68
N ASP A 487 7.67 -10.52 24.73
CA ASP A 487 6.80 -11.41 23.97
C ASP A 487 5.31 -11.03 24.17
N PRO A 488 4.62 -10.49 23.14
CA PRO A 488 3.18 -10.23 23.24
C PRO A 488 2.36 -11.52 23.26
N SER A 489 3.00 -12.70 23.14
CA SER A 489 2.34 -14.00 23.05
C SER A 489 1.45 -14.31 24.25
N GLU A 490 1.72 -13.76 25.43
CA GLU A 490 0.88 -14.03 26.61
C GLU A 490 -0.54 -13.45 26.50
N LEU A 491 -0.77 -12.47 25.61
CA LEU A 491 -2.08 -11.86 25.37
C LEU A 491 -2.86 -12.52 24.21
N ILE A 492 -2.26 -13.45 23.46
CA ILE A 492 -2.88 -14.08 22.28
C ILE A 492 -2.90 -15.60 22.45
N LYS A 493 -3.40 -16.07 23.59
CA LYS A 493 -3.98 -17.42 23.68
C LYS A 493 -5.45 -17.30 23.35
N SER A 494 -5.84 -17.49 22.09
CA SER A 494 -7.24 -17.79 21.84
C SER A 494 -7.47 -18.61 20.59
N ASP A 495 -7.95 -19.83 20.78
CA ASP A 495 -8.73 -20.60 19.81
C ASP A 495 -10.07 -19.92 19.44
N ASN A 496 -10.21 -18.61 19.71
CA ASN A 496 -11.41 -17.84 19.43
C ASN A 496 -11.47 -17.55 17.93
N LEU A 497 -12.50 -18.07 17.28
CA LEU A 497 -12.77 -17.82 15.85
C LEU A 497 -13.17 -16.36 15.56
N TYR A 498 -13.57 -15.60 16.60
CA TYR A 498 -14.08 -14.24 16.49
C TYR A 498 -13.46 -13.32 17.55
N CYS A 499 -13.32 -12.04 17.20
CA CYS A 499 -12.88 -11.00 18.13
C CYS A 499 -13.94 -10.76 19.22
N PRO A 500 -13.56 -10.72 20.51
CA PRO A 500 -14.51 -10.54 21.60
C PRO A 500 -15.13 -9.13 21.66
N GLU A 501 -14.50 -8.12 21.06
CA GLU A 501 -14.96 -6.72 21.13
C GLU A 501 -15.87 -6.33 19.95
N CYS A 502 -15.60 -6.85 18.76
CA CYS A 502 -16.31 -6.45 17.54
C CYS A 502 -16.96 -7.62 16.79
N TYR A 503 -16.78 -8.85 17.30
CA TYR A 503 -17.35 -10.08 16.73
C TYR A 503 -16.93 -10.37 15.28
N LEU A 504 -15.89 -9.68 14.79
CA LEU A 504 -15.31 -9.96 13.49
C LEU A 504 -14.52 -11.28 13.51
N PRO A 505 -14.53 -12.07 12.43
CA PRO A 505 -13.73 -13.28 12.35
C PRO A 505 -12.24 -12.92 12.44
N LEU A 506 -11.52 -13.64 13.29
CA LEU A 506 -10.07 -13.53 13.32
C LEU A 506 -9.50 -14.35 12.15
N HIS A 507 -8.65 -13.72 11.33
CA HIS A 507 -7.97 -14.44 10.25
C HIS A 507 -6.95 -15.40 10.85
N PRO A 508 -6.78 -16.60 10.25
CA PRO A 508 -5.66 -17.46 10.63
C PRO A 508 -4.34 -16.74 10.35
N ASP A 509 -3.32 -17.17 11.07
CA ASP A 509 -1.97 -16.67 10.85
C ASP A 509 -1.52 -16.95 9.41
N PRO A 510 -0.91 -15.97 8.73
CA PRO A 510 -0.40 -16.18 7.39
C PRO A 510 0.73 -17.21 7.42
N LYS A 511 0.73 -18.12 6.45
CA LYS A 511 1.87 -19.02 6.23
C LYS A 511 3.15 -18.20 5.95
N PRO A 512 4.33 -18.66 6.38
CA PRO A 512 5.59 -17.94 6.16
C PRO A 512 5.85 -17.54 4.69
N GLU A 513 5.52 -18.44 3.75
CA GLU A 513 5.64 -18.20 2.31
C GLU A 513 4.84 -16.98 1.81
N LYS A 514 3.74 -16.60 2.47
CA LYS A 514 2.92 -15.45 2.05
C LYS A 514 3.47 -14.10 2.51
N LEU A 515 4.56 -14.10 3.26
CA LEU A 515 5.13 -12.90 3.90
C LEU A 515 6.26 -12.26 3.10
N TYR A 516 6.76 -12.91 2.06
CA TYR A 516 7.86 -12.37 1.25
C TYR A 516 7.74 -12.78 -0.22
N ILE A 517 8.46 -12.07 -1.08
CA ILE A 517 8.78 -12.51 -2.44
C ILE A 517 10.30 -12.51 -2.60
N PHE A 518 10.84 -13.23 -3.59
CA PHE A 518 12.26 -13.20 -3.88
C PHE A 518 12.64 -11.97 -4.71
N LEU A 519 12.43 -10.78 -4.15
CA LEU A 519 12.82 -9.50 -4.70
C LEU A 519 13.36 -8.62 -3.57
N HIS A 520 14.59 -8.15 -3.73
CA HIS A 520 15.28 -7.34 -2.73
C HIS A 520 15.92 -6.11 -3.37
N ALA A 521 15.69 -4.93 -2.79
CA ALA A 521 16.36 -3.69 -3.16
C ALA A 521 17.77 -3.67 -2.56
N ARG A 522 18.79 -3.97 -3.37
CA ARG A 522 20.14 -4.22 -2.89
C ARG A 522 20.96 -2.95 -2.72
N LYS A 523 20.91 -2.03 -3.68
CA LYS A 523 21.82 -0.88 -3.70
C LYS A 523 21.21 0.34 -4.34
N TYR A 524 21.34 1.49 -3.68
CA TYR A 524 21.02 2.81 -4.26
C TYR A 524 22.25 3.72 -4.27
N THR A 525 22.39 4.51 -5.32
CA THR A 525 23.38 5.58 -5.43
C THR A 525 22.67 6.89 -5.73
N THR A 526 22.86 7.89 -4.86
CA THR A 526 22.24 9.23 -4.90
C THR A 526 23.31 10.31 -4.73
N SER A 527 22.90 11.59 -4.67
CA SER A 527 23.80 12.68 -4.27
C SER A 527 24.35 12.55 -2.83
N LEU A 528 23.67 11.78 -1.98
CA LEU A 528 24.04 11.55 -0.58
C LEU A 528 25.12 10.46 -0.41
N GLY A 529 25.38 9.68 -1.46
CA GLY A 529 26.34 8.57 -1.41
C GLY A 529 25.81 7.30 -2.06
N SER A 530 26.50 6.19 -1.78
CA SER A 530 26.12 4.86 -2.24
C SER A 530 25.91 3.96 -1.04
N PHE A 531 24.75 3.32 -0.97
CA PHE A 531 24.36 2.46 0.13
C PHE A 531 23.95 1.10 -0.41
N GLU A 532 24.32 0.03 0.30
CA GLU A 532 24.02 -1.33 -0.10
C GLU A 532 23.70 -2.22 1.11
N THR A 533 22.86 -3.24 0.87
CA THR A 533 22.61 -4.34 1.79
C THR A 533 23.47 -5.55 1.44
N GLU A 534 23.53 -6.50 2.35
CA GLU A 534 24.06 -7.83 2.07
C GLU A 534 23.22 -8.56 1.02
N MET A 535 23.80 -9.58 0.38
CA MET A 535 23.05 -10.43 -0.53
C MET A 535 22.04 -11.26 0.30
N PRO A 536 20.75 -11.30 -0.05
CA PRO A 536 19.79 -12.09 0.72
C PRO A 536 20.12 -13.59 0.63
N ASP A 537 19.85 -14.34 1.69
CA ASP A 537 20.19 -15.76 1.80
C ASP A 537 19.61 -16.63 0.66
N TRP A 538 18.39 -16.31 0.22
CA TRP A 538 17.75 -16.99 -0.91
C TRP A 538 18.47 -16.75 -2.25
N ALA A 539 19.33 -15.74 -2.30
CA ALA A 539 20.25 -15.46 -3.38
C ALA A 539 21.66 -16.01 -3.12
N SER A 540 21.85 -17.00 -2.23
CA SER A 540 23.09 -17.76 -2.06
C SER A 540 23.12 -19.09 -2.85
N GLU A 541 24.32 -19.52 -3.28
CA GLU A 541 24.49 -20.79 -4.00
C GLU A 541 24.12 -21.98 -3.11
N GLY A 542 23.48 -23.00 -3.68
CA GLY A 542 23.01 -24.16 -2.93
C GLY A 542 21.81 -23.90 -2.01
N TRP A 543 21.25 -22.67 -1.99
CA TRP A 543 20.04 -22.40 -1.24
C TRP A 543 18.86 -23.20 -1.81
N THR A 544 18.18 -23.94 -0.94
CA THR A 544 16.98 -24.70 -1.26
C THR A 544 15.74 -23.96 -0.75
N TRP A 545 14.69 -23.95 -1.57
CA TRP A 545 13.38 -23.46 -1.13
C TRP A 545 12.59 -24.63 -0.56
N ASP A 546 12.44 -24.67 0.76
CA ASP A 546 11.49 -25.60 1.38
C ASP A 546 10.06 -25.09 1.15
N GLN A 547 9.29 -25.84 0.34
CA GLN A 547 7.89 -25.57 0.02
C GLN A 547 6.93 -26.46 0.82
N SER A 548 7.43 -27.21 1.83
CA SER A 548 6.65 -28.22 2.56
C SER A 548 5.60 -27.65 3.51
#